data_AF-A0AAD9UHE8-F1
#
_entry.id   AF-A0AAD9UHE8-F1
#
_cell.length_a   1.000
_cell.length_b   1.000
_cell.length_c   1.000
_cell.angle_alpha   90.00
_cell.angle_beta   90.00
_cell.angle_gamma   90.00
#
_symmetry.space_group_name_H-M   'P 1'
#
loop_
_entity.id
_entity.type
_entity.pdbx_description
1 polymer ?
#
loop_
_entity_poly.entity_id
_entity_poly.type
_entity_poly.pdbx_seq_one_letter_code
_entity_poly.pdbx_strand_id
1 'polypeptide(L)'
;MSVDDLEKLRETEIQQLKKRYRNVEETQEETTCYKFVFQPTDPDWPYDVKALDLSVSFPASYPKEVMQLVVPEQNLPLPVRQQVEGGSTVWLEEKACALQSSGRVELMFRPFLRWLDRNLEDMFTKGLMQYQRELMAQAAGLQFLPASELQKPQESDSCGDVPENTGLSGGEMTTESTYTDGATGDDSSNQTKSDNGEVNSLIDPARRGTEVKLLNLQLGENIATLAAMKVNVIVQCDRCHTVTEVSTVPARVNSVACLKCSRQQLVAFRPAIVHSFSPVLGYFDLDGCVAFDLVLPECDFLLSCLNCTKQSKIQVCSLGSTCIGRSKHVVLFVDFAEI
;
A
#
# COMPACT_ATOMS: atom_id res chain seq x y z
N MET A 1 -19.41 -17.13 31.08
CA MET A 1 -19.14 -15.97 31.96
C MET A 1 -20.44 -15.24 32.20
N SER A 2 -20.75 -14.95 33.45
CA SER A 2 -21.94 -14.17 33.82
C SER A 2 -21.74 -12.69 33.45
N VAL A 3 -22.82 -11.91 33.44
CA VAL A 3 -22.77 -10.46 33.16
C VAL A 3 -21.95 -9.74 34.24
N ASP A 4 -22.15 -10.12 35.52
CA ASP A 4 -21.40 -9.60 36.66
C ASP A 4 -19.88 -9.84 36.56
N ASP A 5 -19.44 -10.93 35.94
CA ASP A 5 -18.01 -11.20 35.74
C ASP A 5 -17.38 -10.25 34.72
N LEU A 6 -18.12 -9.90 33.66
CA LEU A 6 -17.66 -8.94 32.64
C LEU A 6 -17.56 -7.54 33.21
N GLU A 7 -18.54 -7.13 34.02
CA GLU A 7 -18.52 -5.83 34.68
C GLU A 7 -17.32 -5.68 35.61
N LYS A 8 -17.03 -6.70 36.43
CA LYS A 8 -15.82 -6.70 37.29
C LYS A 8 -14.53 -6.61 36.47
N LEU A 9 -14.41 -7.33 35.36
CA LEU A 9 -13.23 -7.26 34.51
C LEU A 9 -13.06 -5.86 33.90
N ARG A 10 -14.16 -5.27 33.41
CA ARG A 10 -14.18 -3.90 32.89
C ARG A 10 -13.76 -2.89 33.96
N GLU A 11 -14.31 -2.99 35.17
CA GLU A 11 -13.92 -2.13 36.30
C GLU A 11 -12.44 -2.26 36.66
N THR A 12 -11.91 -3.48 36.67
CA THR A 12 -10.48 -3.68 36.96
C THR A 12 -9.58 -3.02 35.91
N GLU A 13 -9.98 -3.00 34.64
CA GLU A 13 -9.23 -2.32 33.57
C GLU A 13 -9.28 -0.80 33.75
N ILE A 14 -10.47 -0.25 34.02
CA ILE A 14 -10.67 1.19 34.26
C ILE A 14 -9.85 1.64 35.47
N GLN A 15 -9.83 0.85 36.54
CA GLN A 15 -8.99 1.13 37.72
C GLN A 15 -7.50 1.09 37.38
N GLN A 16 -7.05 0.16 36.54
CA GLN A 16 -5.65 0.11 36.10
C GLN A 16 -5.29 1.34 35.26
N LEU A 17 -6.18 1.79 34.39
CA LEU A 17 -6.03 3.02 33.61
C LEU A 17 -5.90 4.23 34.53
N LYS A 18 -6.85 4.42 35.47
CA LYS A 18 -6.86 5.52 36.44
C LYS A 18 -5.66 5.50 37.39
N LYS A 19 -5.08 4.31 37.67
CA LYS A 19 -3.87 4.19 38.49
C LYS A 19 -2.61 4.52 37.70
N ARG A 20 -2.56 4.20 36.40
CA ARG A 20 -1.40 4.43 35.54
C ARG A 20 -1.27 5.89 35.13
N TYR A 21 -2.39 6.55 34.82
CA TYR A 21 -2.42 7.94 34.39
C TYR A 21 -3.03 8.81 35.50
N ARG A 22 -2.32 9.85 35.94
CA ARG A 22 -2.72 10.66 37.10
C ARG A 22 -3.89 11.61 36.79
N ASN A 23 -3.97 12.11 35.55
CA ASN A 23 -4.96 13.09 35.10
C ASN A 23 -5.88 12.43 34.06
N VAL A 24 -6.81 11.60 34.52
CA VAL A 24 -7.81 10.96 33.65
C VAL A 24 -9.11 11.72 33.78
N GLU A 25 -9.56 12.32 32.69
CA GLU A 25 -10.88 12.97 32.64
C GLU A 25 -11.92 11.93 32.24
N GLU A 26 -13.03 11.88 32.98
CA GLU A 26 -14.15 10.99 32.68
C GLU A 26 -15.30 11.82 32.16
N THR A 27 -15.81 11.47 30.98
CA THR A 27 -16.98 12.10 30.37
C THR A 27 -18.04 11.02 30.10
N GLN A 28 -19.26 11.26 30.54
CA GLN A 28 -20.40 10.36 30.34
C GLN A 28 -21.38 11.01 29.36
N GLU A 29 -21.37 10.54 28.11
CA GLU A 29 -22.35 10.92 27.08
C GLU A 29 -23.30 9.74 26.83
N GLU A 30 -22.94 8.79 25.97
CA GLU A 30 -23.67 7.52 25.77
C GLU A 30 -22.86 6.31 26.25
N THR A 31 -21.54 6.34 26.03
CA THR A 31 -20.57 5.44 26.63
C THR A 31 -19.59 6.25 27.47
N THR A 32 -19.07 5.66 28.54
CA THR A 32 -18.10 6.34 29.40
C THR A 32 -16.75 6.44 28.68
N CYS A 33 -16.33 7.67 28.40
CA CYS A 33 -15.06 7.97 27.75
C CYS A 33 -14.04 8.44 28.79
N TYR A 34 -12.82 7.91 28.70
CA TYR A 34 -11.70 8.24 29.57
C TYR A 34 -10.60 8.91 28.74
N LYS A 35 -10.37 10.21 28.99
CA LYS A 35 -9.31 10.97 28.34
C LYS A 35 -8.06 10.96 29.20
N PHE A 36 -6.90 10.71 28.60
CA PHE A 36 -5.63 10.67 29.29
C PHE A 36 -4.48 11.05 28.37
N VAL A 37 -3.39 11.52 28.97
CA VAL A 37 -2.17 11.92 28.25
C VAL A 37 -1.22 10.73 28.17
N PHE A 38 -0.93 10.30 26.95
CA PHE A 38 0.05 9.24 26.64
C PHE A 38 1.41 9.84 26.29
N GLN A 39 2.48 9.29 26.83
CA GLN A 39 3.86 9.69 26.51
C GLN A 39 4.60 8.51 25.90
N PRO A 40 5.17 8.66 24.69
CA PRO A 40 6.02 7.63 24.08
C PRO A 40 7.20 7.31 25.00
N THR A 41 7.53 6.02 25.14
CA THR A 41 8.64 5.57 25.99
C THR A 41 9.99 5.57 25.24
N ASP A 42 9.97 5.75 23.92
CA ASP A 42 11.17 5.67 23.08
C ASP A 42 12.13 6.84 23.34
N PRO A 43 13.38 6.59 23.77
CA PRO A 43 14.39 7.65 23.94
C PRO A 43 14.83 8.31 22.63
N ASP A 44 14.71 7.61 21.50
CA ASP A 44 15.12 8.07 20.16
C ASP A 44 13.93 8.63 19.36
N TRP A 45 12.82 8.98 20.04
CA TRP A 45 11.60 9.53 19.41
C TRP A 45 11.90 10.75 18.52
N PRO A 46 11.66 10.67 17.19
CA PRO A 46 12.16 11.66 16.24
C PRO A 46 11.22 12.88 16.05
N TYR A 47 10.08 12.93 16.73
CA TYR A 47 9.07 13.97 16.54
C TYR A 47 8.99 14.95 17.72
N ASP A 48 8.60 16.19 17.43
CA ASP A 48 8.43 17.24 18.44
C ASP A 48 7.24 17.01 19.41
N VAL A 49 6.43 15.98 19.14
CA VAL A 49 5.23 15.64 19.91
C VAL A 49 5.64 14.77 21.09
N LYS A 50 5.78 15.39 22.28
CA LYS A 50 6.21 14.70 23.52
C LYS A 50 5.10 13.94 24.23
N ALA A 51 3.86 14.28 23.94
CA ALA A 51 2.68 13.70 24.56
C ALA A 51 1.50 13.75 23.59
N LEU A 52 0.64 12.73 23.66
CA LEU A 52 -0.59 12.63 22.90
C LEU A 52 -1.78 12.59 23.85
N ASP A 53 -2.79 13.39 23.55
CA ASP A 53 -4.09 13.24 24.19
C ASP A 53 -4.83 12.08 23.53
N LEU A 54 -5.22 11.08 24.31
CA LEU A 54 -5.96 9.90 23.86
C LEU A 54 -7.27 9.78 24.64
N SER A 55 -8.32 9.31 23.97
CA SER A 55 -9.62 9.01 24.58
C SER A 55 -9.95 7.54 24.34
N VAL A 56 -10.24 6.79 25.40
CA VAL A 56 -10.66 5.39 25.30
C VAL A 56 -12.06 5.19 25.87
N SER A 57 -12.88 4.39 25.19
CA SER A 57 -14.19 3.96 25.67
C SER A 57 -14.21 2.45 25.85
N PHE A 58 -14.84 1.99 26.95
CA PHE A 58 -15.02 0.57 27.25
C PHE A 58 -16.52 0.22 27.18
N PRO A 59 -16.96 -0.57 26.18
CA PRO A 59 -18.36 -0.96 26.08
C PRO A 59 -18.78 -1.85 27.25
N ALA A 60 -20.09 -1.93 27.52
CA ALA A 60 -20.64 -2.79 28.58
C ALA A 60 -20.30 -4.28 28.36
N SER A 61 -20.13 -4.69 27.11
CA SER A 61 -19.76 -6.03 26.70
C SER A 61 -18.26 -6.32 26.79
N TYR A 62 -17.41 -5.37 27.20
CA TYR A 62 -15.97 -5.58 27.35
C TYR A 62 -15.68 -6.68 28.40
N PRO A 63 -14.71 -7.59 28.17
CA PRO A 63 -13.76 -7.67 27.05
C PRO A 63 -14.22 -8.52 25.85
N LYS A 64 -15.51 -8.90 25.74
CA LYS A 64 -16.00 -9.61 24.54
C LYS A 64 -16.07 -8.69 23.33
N GLU A 65 -16.53 -7.47 23.55
CA GLU A 65 -16.47 -6.39 22.57
C GLU A 65 -15.21 -5.56 22.82
N VAL A 66 -14.56 -5.11 21.75
CA VAL A 66 -13.31 -4.34 21.83
C VAL A 66 -13.56 -2.95 22.39
N MET A 67 -12.56 -2.42 23.10
CA MET A 67 -12.52 -1.00 23.43
C MET A 67 -12.30 -0.18 22.15
N GLN A 68 -12.59 1.11 22.17
CA GLN A 68 -12.29 2.02 21.07
C GLN A 68 -11.34 3.11 21.53
N LEU A 69 -10.33 3.39 20.71
CA LEU A 69 -9.39 4.50 20.92
C LEU A 69 -9.70 5.59 19.91
N VAL A 70 -9.93 6.80 20.40
CA VAL A 70 -10.11 8.01 19.61
C VAL A 70 -9.02 9.01 19.98
N VAL A 71 -8.47 9.68 18.98
CA VAL A 71 -7.46 10.71 19.12
C VAL A 71 -8.19 12.06 18.99
N PRO A 72 -8.52 12.72 20.11
CA PRO A 72 -9.22 14.01 20.09
C PRO A 72 -8.46 15.04 19.25
N GLU A 73 -9.19 16.08 18.85
CA GLU A 73 -8.61 17.20 18.14
C GLU A 73 -7.52 17.86 18.99
N GLN A 74 -6.31 17.89 18.45
CA GLN A 74 -5.12 18.42 19.07
C GLN A 74 -4.18 18.94 17.97
N ASN A 75 -3.01 19.45 18.33
CA ASN A 75 -2.01 19.99 17.39
C ASN A 75 -1.31 18.88 16.58
N LEU A 76 -2.09 18.02 15.92
CA LEU A 76 -1.65 16.93 15.06
C LEU A 76 -2.46 16.95 13.76
N PRO A 77 -1.82 16.79 12.59
CA PRO A 77 -2.54 16.66 11.33
C PRO A 77 -3.57 15.54 11.37
N LEU A 78 -4.72 15.76 10.71
CA LEU A 78 -5.81 14.78 10.65
C LEU A 78 -5.34 13.40 10.16
N PRO A 79 -4.48 13.27 9.12
CA PRO A 79 -4.02 11.95 8.68
C PRO A 79 -3.25 11.19 9.76
N VAL A 80 -2.46 11.88 10.59
CA VAL A 80 -1.72 11.25 11.70
C VAL A 80 -2.70 10.69 12.74
N ARG A 81 -3.72 11.47 13.10
CA ARG A 81 -4.76 11.02 14.05
C ARG A 81 -5.49 9.79 13.51
N GLN A 82 -5.90 9.82 12.24
CA GLN A 82 -6.57 8.70 11.58
C GLN A 82 -5.69 7.45 11.50
N GLN A 83 -4.37 7.58 11.29
CA GLN A 83 -3.46 6.42 11.27
C GLN A 83 -3.38 5.77 12.66
N VAL A 84 -3.31 6.56 13.72
CA VAL A 84 -3.27 6.04 15.10
C VAL A 84 -4.59 5.36 15.46
N GLU A 85 -5.74 5.98 15.14
CA GLU A 85 -7.07 5.41 15.37
C GLU A 85 -7.27 4.13 14.55
N GLY A 86 -6.99 4.18 13.25
CA GLY A 86 -7.14 3.05 12.33
C GLY A 86 -6.25 1.87 12.71
N GLY A 87 -4.97 2.12 13.00
CA GLY A 87 -4.05 1.08 13.47
C GLY A 87 -4.50 0.47 14.78
N SER A 88 -5.04 1.28 15.70
CA SER A 88 -5.56 0.80 16.98
C SER A 88 -6.77 -0.11 16.80
N THR A 89 -7.73 0.28 15.96
CA THR A 89 -8.91 -0.53 15.64
C THR A 89 -8.53 -1.88 15.05
N VAL A 90 -7.64 -1.90 14.04
CA VAL A 90 -7.17 -3.14 13.40
C VAL A 90 -6.54 -4.07 14.43
N TRP A 91 -5.63 -3.57 15.27
CA TRP A 91 -4.98 -4.41 16.28
C TRP A 91 -5.98 -4.96 17.31
N LEU A 92 -6.96 -4.16 17.73
CA LEU A 92 -7.96 -4.56 18.71
C LEU A 92 -8.88 -5.65 18.16
N GLU A 93 -9.32 -5.52 16.92
CA GLU A 93 -10.15 -6.52 16.23
C GLU A 93 -9.40 -7.84 16.04
N GLU A 94 -8.16 -7.80 15.54
CA GLU A 94 -7.32 -8.99 15.39
C GLU A 94 -7.08 -9.69 16.73
N LYS A 95 -6.80 -8.91 17.78
CA LYS A 95 -6.57 -9.44 19.12
C LYS A 95 -7.83 -10.10 19.68
N ALA A 96 -9.00 -9.48 19.49
CA ALA A 96 -10.28 -10.04 19.91
C ALA A 96 -10.60 -11.34 19.15
N CYS A 97 -10.39 -11.37 17.83
CA CYS A 97 -10.57 -12.57 17.01
C CYS A 97 -9.67 -13.73 17.46
N ALA A 98 -8.39 -13.44 17.79
CA ALA A 98 -7.45 -14.44 18.30
C ALA A 98 -7.85 -14.98 19.69
N LEU A 99 -8.36 -14.12 20.58
CA LEU A 99 -8.86 -14.53 21.90
C LEU A 99 -10.13 -15.37 21.77
N GLN A 100 -11.04 -14.98 20.89
CA GLN A 100 -12.28 -15.72 20.61
C GLN A 100 -11.99 -17.12 20.08
N SER A 101 -11.06 -17.24 19.12
CA SER A 101 -10.65 -18.53 18.53
C SER A 101 -9.98 -19.47 19.53
N SER A 102 -9.26 -18.93 20.52
CA SER A 102 -8.61 -19.71 21.57
C SER A 102 -9.50 -19.98 22.79
N GLY A 103 -10.71 -19.42 22.83
CA GLY A 103 -11.65 -19.53 23.96
C GLY A 103 -11.13 -18.88 25.25
N ARG A 104 -10.12 -18.00 25.17
CA ARG A 104 -9.51 -17.31 26.31
C ARG A 104 -10.08 -15.91 26.45
N VAL A 105 -10.28 -15.47 27.68
CA VAL A 105 -10.69 -14.10 27.98
C VAL A 105 -9.54 -13.38 28.68
N GLU A 106 -9.01 -12.36 28.03
CA GLU A 106 -7.90 -11.56 28.53
C GLU A 106 -8.22 -10.07 28.42
N LEU A 107 -7.63 -9.30 29.32
CA LEU A 107 -7.66 -7.85 29.34
C LEU A 107 -6.74 -7.29 28.22
N MET A 108 -7.31 -6.48 27.32
CA MET A 108 -6.64 -6.05 26.08
C MET A 108 -5.85 -4.75 26.26
N PHE A 109 -6.19 -3.90 27.22
CA PHE A 109 -5.64 -2.56 27.33
C PHE A 109 -4.12 -2.51 27.59
N ARG A 110 -3.60 -3.34 28.50
CA ARG A 110 -2.16 -3.33 28.80
C ARG A 110 -1.30 -3.88 27.65
N PRO A 111 -1.63 -5.02 27.02
CA PRO A 111 -0.95 -5.45 25.79
C PRO A 111 -1.08 -4.41 24.67
N PHE A 112 -2.25 -3.79 24.53
CA PHE A 112 -2.48 -2.70 23.58
C PHE A 112 -1.52 -1.53 23.80
N LEU A 113 -1.41 -1.00 25.02
CA LEU A 113 -0.50 0.13 25.28
C LEU A 113 0.95 -0.17 24.95
N ARG A 114 1.41 -1.42 25.15
CA ARG A 114 2.77 -1.83 24.75
C ARG A 114 2.92 -1.92 23.24
N TRP A 115 1.89 -2.39 22.56
CA TRP A 115 1.87 -2.41 21.10
C TRP A 115 1.85 -0.99 20.54
N LEU A 116 0.98 -0.12 21.07
CA LEU A 116 0.82 1.28 20.66
C LEU A 116 2.18 1.99 20.76
N ASP A 117 2.85 1.91 21.92
CA ASP A 117 4.16 2.52 22.15
C ASP A 117 5.22 2.10 21.11
N ARG A 118 5.25 0.82 20.73
CA ARG A 118 6.21 0.28 19.75
C ARG A 118 5.89 0.61 18.30
N ASN A 119 4.64 0.92 17.98
CA ASN A 119 4.17 1.16 16.61
C ASN A 119 3.82 2.64 16.37
N LEU A 120 3.86 3.47 17.41
CA LEU A 120 3.49 4.88 17.32
C LEU A 120 4.37 5.63 16.33
N GLU A 121 5.68 5.35 16.31
CA GLU A 121 6.62 5.99 15.39
C GLU A 121 6.27 5.71 13.92
N ASP A 122 5.98 4.44 13.59
CA ASP A 122 5.59 4.03 12.24
C ASP A 122 4.24 4.65 11.82
N MET A 123 3.25 4.68 12.73
CA MET A 123 1.97 5.34 12.47
C MET A 123 2.14 6.85 12.26
N PHE A 124 3.02 7.51 13.01
CA PHE A 124 3.36 8.91 12.82
C PHE A 124 4.06 9.15 11.49
N THR A 125 5.05 8.32 11.15
CA THR A 125 5.75 8.38 9.87
C THR A 125 4.76 8.32 8.71
N LYS A 126 3.91 7.29 8.70
CA LYS A 126 2.90 7.07 7.65
C LYS A 126 1.90 8.22 7.59
N GLY A 127 1.41 8.68 8.74
CA GLY A 127 0.46 9.80 8.81
C GLY A 127 1.05 11.12 8.31
N LEU A 128 2.31 11.42 8.65
CA LEU A 128 2.99 12.62 8.20
C LEU A 128 3.31 12.56 6.69
N MET A 129 3.72 11.41 6.17
CA MET A 129 3.90 11.20 4.73
C MET A 129 2.59 11.43 3.97
N GLN A 130 1.46 10.91 4.49
CA GLN A 130 0.15 11.14 3.90
C GLN A 130 -0.22 12.63 3.93
N TYR A 131 -0.02 13.30 5.07
CA TYR A 131 -0.28 14.72 5.20
C TYR A 131 0.56 15.56 4.23
N GLN A 132 1.85 15.24 4.08
CA GLN A 132 2.74 15.90 3.13
C GLN A 132 2.25 15.72 1.69
N ARG A 133 1.80 14.51 1.33
CA ARG A 133 1.20 14.22 0.02
C ARG A 133 -0.06 15.05 -0.22
N GLU A 134 -0.93 15.18 0.77
CA GLU A 134 -2.15 15.99 0.68
C GLU A 134 -1.83 17.48 0.47
N LEU A 135 -0.83 18.02 1.20
CA LEU A 135 -0.37 19.39 0.99
C LEU A 135 0.19 19.63 -0.41
N MET A 136 1.00 18.70 -0.93
CA MET A 136 1.53 18.79 -2.30
C MET A 136 0.41 18.73 -3.35
N ALA A 137 -0.58 17.86 -3.16
CA ALA A 137 -1.74 17.77 -4.03
C ALA A 137 -2.52 19.09 -4.05
N GLN A 138 -2.80 19.66 -2.87
CA GLN A 138 -3.48 20.96 -2.75
C GLN A 138 -2.69 22.09 -3.41
N ALA A 139 -1.37 22.12 -3.26
CA ALA A 139 -0.52 23.10 -3.94
C ALA A 139 -0.51 22.94 -5.47
N ALA A 140 -0.72 21.72 -5.98
CA ALA A 140 -0.92 21.42 -7.39
C ALA A 140 -2.37 21.69 -7.87
N GLY A 141 -3.25 22.21 -7.01
CA GLY A 141 -4.65 22.46 -7.32
C GLY A 141 -5.56 21.22 -7.28
N LEU A 142 -5.07 20.10 -6.78
CA LEU A 142 -5.83 18.87 -6.61
C LEU A 142 -6.42 18.82 -5.20
N GLN A 143 -7.74 18.90 -5.08
CA GLN A 143 -8.44 18.67 -3.81
C GLN A 143 -8.86 17.21 -3.71
N PHE A 144 -8.60 16.60 -2.56
CA PHE A 144 -9.09 15.26 -2.26
C PHE A 144 -10.58 15.34 -1.93
N LEU A 145 -11.42 14.83 -2.83
CA LEU A 145 -12.85 14.65 -2.57
C LEU A 145 -13.05 13.27 -1.93
N PRO A 146 -13.52 13.19 -0.68
CA PRO A 146 -13.86 11.91 -0.09
C PRO A 146 -14.97 11.25 -0.91
N ALA A 147 -14.93 9.92 -1.04
CA ALA A 147 -15.85 9.16 -1.89
C ALA A 147 -17.34 9.42 -1.55
N SER A 148 -17.63 9.78 -0.30
CA SER A 148 -18.97 10.13 0.20
C SER A 148 -19.56 11.40 -0.43
N GLU A 149 -18.73 12.32 -0.94
CA GLU A 149 -19.17 13.59 -1.52
C GLU A 149 -19.48 13.49 -3.01
N LEU A 150 -18.92 12.49 -3.70
CA LEU A 150 -19.17 12.23 -5.13
C LEU A 150 -20.59 11.73 -5.42
N GLN A 151 -21.36 11.38 -4.38
CA GLN A 151 -22.70 10.80 -4.50
C GLN A 151 -23.85 11.81 -4.42
N LYS A 152 -23.59 13.12 -4.28
CA LYS A 152 -24.66 14.13 -4.27
C LYS A 152 -25.01 14.56 -5.70
N PRO A 153 -26.27 14.41 -6.17
CA PRO A 153 -26.70 14.94 -7.46
C PRO A 153 -26.63 16.47 -7.45
N GLN A 154 -25.90 17.06 -8.40
CA GLN A 154 -25.89 18.51 -8.59
C GLN A 154 -27.15 18.94 -9.36
N GLU A 155 -28.02 19.73 -8.72
CA GLU A 155 -29.04 20.52 -9.41
C GLU A 155 -28.36 21.71 -10.12
N SER A 156 -28.58 21.80 -11.43
CA SER A 156 -28.09 22.86 -12.29
C SER A 156 -28.85 24.18 -12.07
N ASP A 157 -28.18 25.33 -12.10
CA ASP A 157 -28.83 26.55 -12.58
C ASP A 157 -27.90 27.56 -13.27
N SER A 158 -28.19 27.74 -14.56
CA SER A 158 -28.09 28.93 -15.42
C SER A 158 -26.75 29.62 -15.75
N CYS A 159 -26.71 30.04 -17.03
CA CYS A 159 -25.62 30.62 -17.80
C CYS A 159 -25.53 32.16 -17.70
N GLY A 160 -24.38 32.70 -18.09
CA GLY A 160 -24.17 34.13 -18.36
C GLY A 160 -23.01 34.36 -19.33
N ASP A 161 -23.37 34.42 -20.61
CA ASP A 161 -22.73 35.04 -21.79
C ASP A 161 -21.21 34.98 -22.07
N VAL A 162 -20.93 34.45 -23.26
CA VAL A 162 -19.69 34.56 -24.05
C VAL A 162 -19.80 35.82 -24.94
N PRO A 163 -18.69 36.43 -25.38
CA PRO A 163 -18.25 36.17 -26.76
C PRO A 163 -16.73 35.98 -26.81
N GLU A 164 -16.22 34.86 -27.30
CA GLU A 164 -16.15 34.42 -28.70
C GLU A 164 -15.06 35.17 -29.46
N ASN A 165 -13.90 34.51 -29.61
CA ASN A 165 -13.30 34.38 -30.93
C ASN A 165 -12.43 33.10 -31.01
N THR A 166 -12.98 32.11 -31.72
CA THR A 166 -12.35 31.24 -32.74
C THR A 166 -10.97 30.63 -32.47
N GLY A 167 -10.73 29.33 -32.64
CA GLY A 167 -11.53 28.23 -33.19
C GLY A 167 -10.78 26.93 -32.85
N LEU A 168 -11.50 25.89 -32.41
CA LEU A 168 -12.09 24.84 -33.25
C LEU A 168 -11.01 23.93 -33.87
N SER A 169 -11.10 22.61 -33.81
CA SER A 169 -11.99 21.67 -33.13
C SER A 169 -11.25 20.31 -33.21
N GLY A 170 -11.45 19.36 -32.31
CA GLY A 170 -12.68 18.56 -32.19
C GLY A 170 -12.35 17.14 -32.70
N GLY A 171 -12.69 16.05 -32.01
CA GLY A 171 -13.56 15.95 -30.85
C GLY A 171 -13.39 14.63 -30.10
N GLU A 172 -13.78 14.69 -28.83
CA GLU A 172 -14.27 13.57 -28.04
C GLU A 172 -15.62 13.08 -28.56
N MET A 173 -15.95 11.82 -28.26
CA MET A 173 -17.33 11.43 -28.01
C MET A 173 -17.42 10.32 -26.94
N THR A 174 -18.06 10.69 -25.83
CA THR A 174 -19.01 9.96 -24.96
C THR A 174 -18.58 8.75 -24.10
N THR A 175 -18.38 9.03 -22.81
CA THR A 175 -19.21 8.62 -21.63
C THR A 175 -20.04 7.31 -21.69
N GLU A 176 -19.78 6.35 -20.78
CA GLU A 176 -20.48 6.18 -19.49
C GLU A 176 -20.12 4.83 -18.84
N SER A 177 -19.97 4.87 -17.52
CA SER A 177 -19.71 3.77 -16.60
C SER A 177 -20.99 3.37 -15.88
N THR A 178 -21.32 2.07 -15.84
CA THR A 178 -22.33 1.52 -14.94
C THR A 178 -21.64 0.66 -13.88
N TYR A 179 -21.80 1.05 -12.61
CA TYR A 179 -21.47 0.25 -11.43
C TYR A 179 -22.67 -0.61 -11.04
N THR A 180 -22.43 -1.89 -10.76
CA THR A 180 -23.32 -2.70 -9.92
C THR A 180 -22.49 -3.46 -8.90
N ASP A 181 -22.70 -3.11 -7.63
CA ASP A 181 -22.18 -3.76 -6.43
C ASP A 181 -23.10 -4.92 -6.01
N GLY A 182 -22.57 -5.95 -5.36
CA GLY A 182 -23.38 -7.10 -4.91
C GLY A 182 -22.60 -8.33 -4.44
N ALA A 183 -22.43 -8.44 -3.12
CA ALA A 183 -21.64 -9.42 -2.37
C ALA A 183 -22.12 -10.91 -2.33
N THR A 184 -21.20 -11.75 -1.84
CA THR A 184 -21.33 -12.98 -0.99
C THR A 184 -21.19 -14.40 -1.58
N GLY A 185 -20.32 -15.22 -0.94
CA GLY A 185 -20.68 -16.54 -0.37
C GLY A 185 -20.32 -17.85 -1.11
N ASP A 186 -19.22 -18.49 -0.67
CA ASP A 186 -18.81 -19.92 -0.58
C ASP A 186 -19.39 -21.10 -1.45
N ASP A 187 -18.45 -22.00 -1.76
CA ASP A 187 -18.43 -23.45 -2.07
C ASP A 187 -18.81 -24.07 -3.46
N SER A 188 -17.82 -24.86 -3.95
CA SER A 188 -17.82 -26.07 -4.79
C SER A 188 -18.35 -26.13 -6.25
N SER A 189 -17.34 -26.28 -7.13
CA SER A 189 -17.23 -27.20 -8.28
C SER A 189 -17.73 -26.83 -9.70
N ASN A 190 -16.81 -27.09 -10.63
CA ASN A 190 -16.90 -27.32 -12.07
C ASN A 190 -17.04 -26.17 -13.09
N GLN A 191 -15.92 -25.95 -13.80
CA GLN A 191 -15.74 -25.66 -15.22
C GLN A 191 -16.90 -25.03 -15.99
N THR A 192 -16.71 -23.79 -16.46
CA THR A 192 -16.77 -23.47 -17.91
C THR A 192 -16.12 -22.11 -18.22
N LYS A 193 -15.52 -22.04 -19.41
CA LYS A 193 -14.74 -20.91 -19.96
C LYS A 193 -15.65 -19.80 -20.49
N SER A 194 -15.15 -18.56 -20.47
CA SER A 194 -15.11 -17.51 -21.55
C SER A 194 -15.08 -16.13 -20.87
N ASP A 195 -13.95 -15.45 -20.79
CA ASP A 195 -13.30 -14.57 -21.77
C ASP A 195 -13.74 -13.09 -21.71
N ASN A 196 -12.71 -12.23 -21.59
CA ASN A 196 -12.59 -10.77 -21.70
C ASN A 196 -13.11 -9.79 -20.64
N GLY A 197 -12.13 -9.15 -19.97
CA GLY A 197 -12.20 -7.87 -19.29
C GLY A 197 -10.83 -7.50 -18.73
N GLU A 198 -10.05 -6.70 -19.46
CA GLU A 198 -8.69 -6.27 -19.10
C GLU A 198 -8.69 -5.39 -17.84
N VAL A 199 -8.57 -6.03 -16.67
CA VAL A 199 -8.25 -5.38 -15.39
C VAL A 199 -6.78 -4.97 -15.43
N ASN A 200 -6.47 -3.72 -15.10
CA ASN A 200 -5.14 -3.10 -15.17
C ASN A 200 -4.03 -3.99 -14.56
N SER A 201 -3.40 -4.82 -15.40
CA SER A 201 -2.63 -6.01 -15.03
C SER A 201 -1.24 -5.72 -14.45
N LEU A 202 -0.91 -4.44 -14.25
CA LEU A 202 0.43 -3.96 -13.89
C LEU A 202 0.64 -3.77 -12.38
N ILE A 203 -0.45 -3.63 -11.61
CA ILE A 203 -0.37 -3.31 -10.17
C ILE A 203 -0.31 -4.60 -9.33
N ASP A 204 -1.04 -5.65 -9.72
CA ASP A 204 -1.01 -6.94 -9.03
C ASP A 204 -1.15 -8.12 -10.02
N PRO A 205 -0.08 -8.45 -10.78
CA PRO A 205 -0.08 -9.68 -11.56
C PRO A 205 -0.14 -10.89 -10.61
N ALA A 206 -0.96 -11.90 -10.95
CA ALA A 206 -1.06 -13.13 -10.16
C ALA A 206 0.34 -13.73 -9.88
N ARG A 207 0.68 -13.93 -8.61
CA ARG A 207 2.01 -14.41 -8.18
C ARG A 207 2.25 -15.86 -8.62
N ARG A 208 2.76 -16.03 -9.84
CA ARG A 208 3.04 -17.32 -10.50
C ARG A 208 4.35 -17.20 -11.27
N GLY A 209 5.07 -18.29 -11.43
CA GLY A 209 6.36 -18.29 -12.15
C GLY A 209 7.53 -17.81 -11.28
N THR A 210 8.59 -17.33 -11.94
CA THR A 210 9.83 -16.86 -11.30
C THR A 210 9.74 -15.38 -10.99
N GLU A 211 9.80 -15.00 -9.71
CA GLU A 211 9.74 -13.60 -9.25
C GLU A 211 11.08 -12.88 -9.43
N VAL A 212 11.05 -11.66 -9.96
CA VAL A 212 12.23 -10.82 -10.15
C VAL A 212 12.17 -9.63 -9.18
N LYS A 213 13.12 -9.55 -8.25
CA LYS A 213 13.24 -8.46 -7.28
C LYS A 213 14.50 -7.66 -7.53
N LEU A 214 14.38 -6.34 -7.45
CA LEU A 214 15.52 -5.44 -7.41
C LEU A 214 15.93 -5.26 -5.96
N LEU A 215 17.01 -5.92 -5.57
CA LEU A 215 17.55 -5.80 -4.22
C LEU A 215 18.27 -4.44 -4.07
N ASN A 216 18.12 -3.84 -2.88
CA ASN A 216 18.67 -2.54 -2.52
C ASN A 216 18.31 -1.38 -3.48
N LEU A 217 17.13 -1.48 -4.11
CA LEU A 217 16.62 -0.41 -4.96
C LEU A 217 16.39 0.86 -4.14
N GLN A 218 17.14 1.90 -4.46
CA GLN A 218 16.90 3.25 -3.94
C GLN A 218 16.28 4.11 -5.04
N LEU A 219 15.00 4.43 -4.87
CA LEU A 219 14.32 5.42 -5.70
C LEU A 219 14.62 6.81 -5.14
N GLY A 220 15.09 7.73 -6.00
CA GLY A 220 15.29 9.12 -5.60
C GLY A 220 13.98 9.79 -5.18
N GLU A 221 14.07 10.85 -4.37
CA GLU A 221 12.94 11.53 -3.71
C GLU A 221 11.77 11.92 -4.64
N ASN A 222 12.03 12.08 -5.93
CA ASN A 222 11.04 12.52 -6.92
C ASN A 222 10.52 11.38 -7.83
N ILE A 223 10.86 10.12 -7.56
CA ILE A 223 10.44 8.98 -8.40
C ILE A 223 9.22 8.30 -7.78
N ALA A 224 8.13 8.25 -8.53
CA ALA A 224 6.87 7.63 -8.11
C ALA A 224 6.94 6.11 -8.27
N THR A 225 7.28 5.70 -9.50
CA THR A 225 7.18 4.31 -9.95
C THR A 225 8.22 4.03 -11.02
N LEU A 226 8.65 2.78 -11.07
CA LEU A 226 9.52 2.22 -12.09
C LEU A 226 8.81 1.03 -12.73
N ALA A 227 8.74 0.98 -14.05
CA ALA A 227 8.16 -0.15 -14.78
C ALA A 227 9.11 -0.59 -15.90
N ALA A 228 9.30 -1.90 -16.07
CA ALA A 228 10.08 -2.43 -17.19
C ALA A 228 9.24 -2.48 -18.47
N MET A 229 9.69 -1.80 -19.51
CA MET A 229 9.08 -1.79 -20.85
C MET A 229 9.70 -2.84 -21.78
N LYS A 230 10.96 -3.20 -21.53
CA LYS A 230 11.70 -4.25 -22.23
C LYS A 230 12.66 -4.86 -21.23
N VAL A 231 12.66 -6.18 -21.16
CA VAL A 231 13.55 -6.94 -20.27
C VAL A 231 14.36 -7.92 -21.10
N ASN A 232 15.65 -8.00 -20.83
CA ASN A 232 16.53 -8.97 -21.45
C ASN A 232 17.02 -9.97 -20.42
N VAL A 233 16.61 -11.24 -20.56
CA VAL A 233 16.86 -12.31 -19.59
C VAL A 233 17.73 -13.39 -20.21
N ILE A 234 18.72 -13.86 -19.45
CA ILE A 234 19.50 -15.04 -19.76
C ILE A 234 18.78 -16.24 -19.15
N VAL A 235 18.36 -17.17 -20.01
CA VAL A 235 17.71 -18.42 -19.60
C VAL A 235 18.64 -19.60 -19.82
N GLN A 236 18.64 -20.53 -18.87
CA GLN A 236 19.40 -21.77 -18.92
C GLN A 236 18.47 -22.93 -19.31
N CYS A 237 18.89 -23.71 -20.30
CA CYS A 237 18.16 -24.93 -20.69
C CYS A 237 18.21 -25.97 -19.58
N ASP A 238 17.05 -26.55 -19.25
CA ASP A 238 16.92 -27.60 -18.24
C ASP A 238 17.60 -28.94 -18.60
N ARG A 239 17.83 -29.23 -19.89
CA ARG A 239 18.44 -30.50 -20.34
C ARG A 239 19.96 -30.44 -20.47
N CYS A 240 20.46 -29.37 -21.08
CA CYS A 240 21.86 -29.28 -21.51
C CYS A 240 22.63 -28.14 -20.84
N HIS A 241 21.97 -27.39 -19.96
CA HIS A 241 22.54 -26.27 -19.20
C HIS A 241 23.15 -25.16 -20.05
N THR A 242 22.89 -25.14 -21.36
CA THR A 242 23.28 -24.04 -22.24
C THR A 242 22.41 -22.83 -21.97
N VAL A 243 23.08 -21.70 -21.79
CA VAL A 243 22.46 -20.38 -21.62
C VAL A 243 22.07 -19.80 -22.97
N THR A 244 20.99 -19.04 -23.00
CA THR A 244 20.49 -18.33 -24.17
C THR A 244 19.88 -17.02 -23.72
N GLU A 245 20.14 -15.96 -24.45
CA GLU A 245 19.67 -14.62 -24.13
C GLU A 245 18.37 -14.33 -24.88
N VAL A 246 17.36 -13.80 -24.17
CA VAL A 246 16.02 -13.56 -24.69
C VAL A 246 15.54 -12.18 -24.25
N SER A 247 15.38 -11.29 -25.23
CA SER A 247 14.72 -10.00 -25.04
C SER A 247 13.21 -10.11 -25.20
N THR A 248 12.45 -9.73 -24.17
CA THR A 248 10.99 -9.74 -24.15
C THR A 248 10.40 -8.41 -23.74
N VAL A 249 9.23 -8.11 -24.29
CA VAL A 249 8.37 -6.99 -23.87
C VAL A 249 7.21 -7.53 -23.02
N PRO A 250 6.54 -6.68 -22.21
CA PRO A 250 5.34 -7.06 -21.48
C PRO A 250 4.31 -7.83 -22.30
N ALA A 251 3.71 -8.87 -21.69
CA ALA A 251 2.63 -9.66 -22.26
C ALA A 251 2.94 -10.40 -23.58
N ARG A 252 4.22 -10.48 -23.98
CA ARG A 252 4.66 -11.26 -25.13
C ARG A 252 5.24 -12.60 -24.70
N VAL A 253 4.77 -13.68 -25.34
CA VAL A 253 5.38 -15.02 -25.23
C VAL A 253 6.44 -15.18 -26.32
N ASN A 254 7.67 -15.52 -25.94
CA ASN A 254 8.76 -15.81 -26.86
C ASN A 254 9.03 -17.31 -26.86
N SER A 255 9.07 -17.89 -28.05
CA SER A 255 9.41 -19.29 -28.26
C SER A 255 10.80 -19.37 -28.88
N VAL A 256 11.78 -19.88 -28.12
CA VAL A 256 13.18 -19.96 -28.52
C VAL A 256 13.63 -21.42 -28.47
N ALA A 257 14.34 -21.89 -29.50
CA ALA A 257 14.90 -23.25 -29.50
C ALA A 257 16.31 -23.23 -28.92
N CYS A 258 16.62 -24.17 -28.03
CA CYS A 258 17.96 -24.31 -27.48
C CYS A 258 18.98 -24.64 -28.56
N LEU A 259 20.12 -23.94 -28.56
CA LEU A 259 21.18 -24.10 -29.58
C LEU A 259 21.86 -25.48 -29.56
N LYS A 260 21.86 -26.19 -28.43
CA LYS A 260 22.50 -27.53 -28.32
C LYS A 260 21.55 -28.70 -28.49
N CYS A 261 20.40 -28.68 -27.83
CA CYS A 261 19.49 -29.82 -27.79
C CYS A 261 18.19 -29.60 -28.58
N SER A 262 18.04 -28.44 -29.24
CA SER A 262 16.86 -28.04 -30.02
C SER A 262 15.53 -28.14 -29.27
N ARG A 263 15.57 -28.16 -27.92
CA ARG A 263 14.37 -28.12 -27.09
C ARG A 263 13.73 -26.75 -27.20
N GLN A 264 12.42 -26.72 -27.41
CA GLN A 264 11.64 -25.48 -27.39
C GLN A 264 11.53 -24.96 -25.96
N GLN A 265 11.80 -23.67 -25.81
CA GLN A 265 11.75 -22.92 -24.57
C GLN A 265 10.72 -21.80 -24.74
N LEU A 266 9.84 -21.64 -23.76
CA LEU A 266 8.87 -20.53 -23.73
C LEU A 266 9.24 -19.57 -22.62
N VAL A 267 9.28 -18.29 -22.95
CA VAL A 267 9.61 -17.20 -22.01
C VAL A 267 8.57 -16.11 -22.17
N ALA A 268 7.81 -15.84 -21.12
CA ALA A 268 6.88 -14.72 -21.04
C ALA A 268 7.15 -13.87 -19.81
N PHE A 269 7.16 -12.55 -19.99
CA PHE A 269 7.36 -11.59 -18.91
C PHE A 269 6.06 -10.89 -18.56
N ARG A 270 5.68 -10.99 -17.29
CA ARG A 270 4.55 -10.27 -16.69
C ARG A 270 5.11 -9.15 -15.82
N PRO A 271 5.09 -7.89 -16.29
CA PRO A 271 5.64 -6.78 -15.53
C PRO A 271 4.82 -6.50 -14.27
N ALA A 272 5.49 -6.00 -13.25
CA ALA A 272 4.88 -5.35 -12.10
C ALA A 272 5.43 -3.93 -11.97
N ILE A 273 4.66 -3.04 -11.34
CA ILE A 273 5.13 -1.69 -11.01
C ILE A 273 5.97 -1.74 -9.74
N VAL A 274 7.20 -1.27 -9.86
CA VAL A 274 8.12 -1.11 -8.74
C VAL A 274 7.88 0.24 -8.07
N HIS A 275 7.81 0.26 -6.74
CA HIS A 275 7.66 1.46 -5.93
C HIS A 275 8.37 1.29 -4.58
N SER A 276 8.42 2.34 -3.76
CA SER A 276 9.17 2.34 -2.49
C SER A 276 8.77 1.26 -1.48
N PHE A 277 7.59 0.66 -1.63
CA PHE A 277 7.10 -0.42 -0.75
C PHE A 277 7.04 -1.79 -1.44
N SER A 278 7.40 -1.88 -2.73
CA SER A 278 7.47 -3.14 -3.48
C SER A 278 8.63 -3.10 -4.48
N PRO A 279 9.73 -3.84 -4.24
CA PRO A 279 10.88 -3.92 -5.14
C PRO A 279 10.69 -4.92 -6.30
N VAL A 280 9.47 -5.40 -6.53
CA VAL A 280 9.18 -6.48 -7.48
C VAL A 280 9.05 -5.92 -8.89
N LEU A 281 9.97 -6.31 -9.78
CA LEU A 281 9.97 -5.89 -11.19
C LEU A 281 8.92 -6.64 -12.03
N GLY A 282 8.60 -7.86 -11.62
CA GLY A 282 7.63 -8.70 -12.30
C GLY A 282 7.91 -10.19 -12.13
N TYR A 283 7.26 -10.97 -12.98
CA TYR A 283 7.31 -12.43 -12.96
C TYR A 283 7.63 -12.98 -14.35
N PHE A 284 8.44 -14.02 -14.42
CA PHE A 284 8.69 -14.80 -15.63
C PHE A 284 7.94 -16.13 -15.60
N ASP A 285 7.16 -16.37 -16.64
CA ASP A 285 6.61 -17.69 -16.93
C ASP A 285 7.56 -18.39 -17.90
N LEU A 286 8.20 -19.44 -17.42
CA LEU A 286 9.21 -20.19 -18.15
C LEU A 286 8.74 -21.63 -18.36
N ASP A 287 8.94 -22.14 -19.57
CA ASP A 287 8.79 -23.57 -19.89
C ASP A 287 10.03 -24.06 -20.65
N GLY A 288 10.53 -25.24 -20.26
CA GLY A 288 11.76 -25.83 -20.82
C GLY A 288 13.07 -25.08 -20.52
N CYS A 289 13.03 -24.08 -19.64
CA CYS A 289 14.18 -23.29 -19.22
C CYS A 289 14.01 -22.71 -17.80
N VAL A 290 15.10 -22.23 -17.22
CA VAL A 290 15.17 -21.57 -15.91
C VAL A 290 15.84 -20.21 -16.09
N ALA A 291 15.41 -19.17 -15.36
CA ALA A 291 16.08 -17.87 -15.39
C ALA A 291 17.45 -18.00 -14.73
N PHE A 292 18.49 -17.53 -15.41
CA PHE A 292 19.86 -17.51 -14.92
C PHE A 292 20.26 -16.10 -14.46
N ASP A 293 20.07 -15.09 -15.31
CA ASP A 293 20.45 -13.71 -15.00
C ASP A 293 19.65 -12.69 -15.84
N LEU A 294 19.72 -11.41 -15.48
CA LEU A 294 19.07 -10.28 -16.15
C LEU A 294 20.11 -9.31 -16.72
N VAL A 295 20.07 -9.05 -18.03
CA VAL A 295 20.98 -8.11 -18.70
C VAL A 295 20.45 -6.68 -18.56
N LEU A 296 20.65 -6.09 -17.38
CA LEU A 296 20.17 -4.74 -17.03
C LEU A 296 20.51 -3.63 -18.05
N PRO A 297 21.73 -3.59 -18.64
CA PRO A 297 22.06 -2.55 -19.62
C PRO A 297 21.20 -2.59 -20.90
N GLU A 298 20.60 -3.75 -21.20
CA GLU A 298 19.75 -3.94 -22.38
C GLU A 298 18.25 -3.89 -22.07
N CYS A 299 17.91 -3.62 -20.81
CA CYS A 299 16.55 -3.40 -20.33
C CYS A 299 16.16 -1.92 -20.46
N ASP A 300 14.92 -1.67 -20.88
CA ASP A 300 14.35 -0.34 -20.94
C ASP A 300 13.38 -0.17 -19.77
N PHE A 301 13.62 0.84 -18.94
CA PHE A 301 12.71 1.17 -17.85
C PHE A 301 12.05 2.52 -18.06
N LEU A 302 10.82 2.60 -17.57
CA LEU A 302 10.00 3.81 -17.55
C LEU A 302 9.89 4.28 -16.11
N LEU A 303 10.42 5.47 -15.86
CA LEU A 303 10.29 6.17 -14.59
C LEU A 303 9.13 7.16 -14.68
N SER A 304 8.29 7.20 -13.65
CA SER A 304 7.33 8.28 -13.45
C SER A 304 7.81 9.22 -12.37
N CYS A 305 7.93 10.52 -12.66
CA CYS A 305 8.30 11.53 -11.67
C CYS A 305 7.06 12.00 -10.88
N LEU A 306 7.15 12.05 -9.55
CA LEU A 306 6.09 12.58 -8.68
C LEU A 306 5.87 14.08 -8.87
N ASN A 307 6.94 14.84 -9.14
CA ASN A 307 6.89 16.30 -9.13
C ASN A 307 6.38 16.90 -10.45
N CYS A 308 6.64 16.25 -11.59
CA CYS A 308 6.23 16.78 -12.89
C CYS A 308 5.30 15.85 -13.68
N THR A 309 4.96 14.67 -13.13
CA THR A 309 4.10 13.65 -13.76
C THR A 309 4.61 13.21 -15.15
N LYS A 310 5.84 13.58 -15.50
CA LYS A 310 6.46 13.19 -16.76
C LYS A 310 7.07 11.81 -16.59
N GLN A 311 6.79 10.98 -17.59
CA GLN A 311 7.46 9.71 -17.72
C GLN A 311 8.77 9.90 -18.48
N SER A 312 9.84 9.32 -17.97
CA SER A 312 11.17 9.35 -18.59
C SER A 312 11.66 7.93 -18.79
N LYS A 313 12.11 7.63 -20.02
CA LYS A 313 12.81 6.39 -20.31
C LYS A 313 14.24 6.49 -19.79
N ILE A 314 14.68 5.45 -19.12
CA ILE A 314 16.07 5.31 -18.68
C ILE A 314 16.65 4.00 -19.22
N GLN A 315 17.92 4.07 -19.59
CA GLN A 315 18.76 2.90 -19.78
C GLN A 315 19.74 2.84 -18.61
N VAL A 316 19.98 1.64 -18.11
CA VAL A 316 20.92 1.42 -17.00
C VAL A 316 22.34 1.48 -17.56
N CYS A 317 23.07 2.54 -17.25
CA CYS A 317 24.47 2.72 -17.60
C CYS A 317 25.36 2.01 -16.57
N SER A 318 25.62 0.71 -16.76
CA SER A 318 26.59 -0.13 -16.02
C SER A 318 26.41 -0.28 -14.49
N LEU A 319 26.72 -1.49 -13.99
CA LEU A 319 26.70 -1.86 -12.57
C LEU A 319 27.47 -0.84 -11.71
N GLY A 320 26.87 -0.41 -10.58
CA GLY A 320 27.51 0.49 -9.62
C GLY A 320 27.61 1.97 -10.04
N SER A 321 26.90 2.39 -11.10
CA SER A 321 26.96 3.77 -11.60
C SER A 321 25.61 4.49 -11.56
N THR A 322 25.65 5.77 -11.18
CA THR A 322 24.52 6.70 -11.23
C THR A 322 24.02 6.90 -12.66
N CYS A 323 22.81 6.40 -12.96
CA CYS A 323 22.18 6.58 -14.25
C CYS A 323 21.44 7.93 -14.32
N ILE A 324 22.07 8.94 -14.92
CA ILE A 324 21.49 10.28 -15.09
C ILE A 324 20.56 10.28 -16.31
N GLY A 325 19.25 10.22 -16.09
CA GLY A 325 18.26 10.55 -17.11
C GLY A 325 18.34 12.03 -17.51
N ARG A 326 17.78 12.42 -18.67
CA ARG A 326 17.79 13.80 -19.19
C ARG A 326 17.09 14.86 -18.32
N SER A 327 16.58 14.48 -17.14
CA SER A 327 16.31 15.38 -16.01
C SER A 327 17.31 15.06 -14.90
N LYS A 328 18.09 16.08 -14.49
CA LYS A 328 19.29 16.05 -13.63
C LYS A 328 19.11 15.49 -12.18
N HIS A 329 18.13 14.62 -11.91
CA HIS A 329 17.72 14.23 -10.55
C HIS A 329 17.34 12.75 -10.44
N VAL A 330 18.15 11.84 -11.00
CA VAL A 330 17.87 10.40 -10.90
C VAL A 330 19.16 9.67 -10.55
N VAL A 331 19.12 8.94 -9.44
CA VAL A 331 20.15 8.00 -8.99
C VAL A 331 19.43 6.69 -8.70
N LEU A 332 19.90 5.61 -9.30
CA LEU A 332 19.42 4.24 -9.07
C LEU A 332 20.61 3.42 -8.60
N PHE A 333 20.48 2.80 -7.42
CA PHE A 333 21.39 1.78 -6.93
C PHE A 333 20.66 0.44 -6.95
N VAL A 334 21.32 -0.60 -7.46
CA VAL A 334 20.82 -1.98 -7.48
C VAL A 334 21.98 -2.85 -7.04
N ASP A 335 21.87 -3.45 -5.85
CA ASP A 335 22.87 -4.39 -5.31
C ASP A 335 22.17 -5.74 -5.16
N PHE A 336 22.70 -6.78 -5.81
CA PHE A 336 22.18 -8.14 -5.65
C PHE A 336 22.87 -8.87 -4.50
N ALA A 337 22.09 -9.62 -3.72
CA ALA A 337 22.60 -10.73 -2.95
C ALA A 337 22.76 -11.94 -3.89
N GLU A 338 23.97 -12.52 -3.90
CA GLU A 338 24.25 -13.80 -4.55
C GLU A 338 23.29 -14.88 -4.00
N ILE A 339 22.73 -15.69 -4.91
CA ILE A 339 22.00 -16.93 -4.57
C ILE A 339 23.00 -17.99 -4.10
#